data_AF-A0A090NGJ7-F1
#
_entry.id   AF-A0A090NGJ7-F1
#
_cell.length_a   1.000
_cell.length_b   1.000
_cell.length_c   1.000
_cell.angle_alpha   90.00
_cell.angle_beta   90.00
_cell.angle_gamma   90.00
#
_symmetry.space_group_name_H-M   'P 1'
#
loop_
_entity.id
_entity.type
_entity.pdbx_description
1 polymer ?
#
loop_
_entity_poly.entity_id
_entity_poly.type
_entity_poly.pdbx_seq_one_letter_code
_entity_poly.pdbx_strand_id
1 'polypeptide(L)'
;MLAEKLGAEVGYSRARVMNGGVDAEKVIGISGHLLAPEVCIVVGASGAAALMAGVRNSKFVVAINHDASAAVFSQADVGVVDDWKVVLEALVTNIDAECQ
;
A
#
# COMPACT_ATOMS: atom_id res chain seq x y z
N MET A 1 -2.03 -12.85 -4.44
CA MET A 1 -0.88 -13.55 -3.84
C MET A 1 -0.48 -12.99 -2.47
N LEU A 2 0.09 -11.79 -2.34
CA LEU A 2 0.47 -11.27 -1.00
C LEU A 2 -0.73 -11.02 -0.09
N ALA A 3 -1.73 -10.29 -0.59
CA ALA A 3 -2.92 -9.96 0.19
C ALA A 3 -3.65 -11.23 0.68
N GLU A 4 -3.76 -12.26 -0.16
CA GLU A 4 -4.36 -13.55 0.21
C GLU A 4 -3.58 -14.25 1.33
N LYS A 5 -2.25 -14.28 1.25
CA LYS A 5 -1.39 -14.86 2.30
C LYS A 5 -1.51 -14.14 3.63
N LEU A 6 -1.70 -12.82 3.59
CA LEU A 6 -1.84 -11.98 4.78
C LEU A 6 -3.28 -11.88 5.29
N GLY A 7 -4.26 -12.46 4.59
CA GLY A 7 -5.68 -12.21 4.89
C GLY A 7 -6.08 -10.73 4.73
N ALA A 8 -5.34 -9.97 3.92
CA ALA A 8 -5.55 -8.56 3.68
C ALA A 8 -6.40 -8.32 2.42
N GLU A 9 -6.94 -7.11 2.28
CA GLU A 9 -7.63 -6.67 1.07
C GLU A 9 -6.75 -5.72 0.24
N VAL A 10 -6.88 -5.80 -1.08
CA VAL A 10 -6.23 -4.88 -2.02
C VAL A 10 -7.16 -3.71 -2.33
N GLY A 11 -6.66 -2.49 -2.18
CA GLY A 11 -7.30 -1.28 -2.67
C GLY A 11 -6.39 -0.48 -3.61
N TYR A 12 -6.96 0.54 -4.25
CA TYR A 12 -6.28 1.32 -5.28
C TYR A 12 -6.38 2.81 -5.03
N SER A 13 -5.35 3.55 -5.41
CA SER A 13 -5.44 5.01 -5.48
C SER A 13 -6.36 5.41 -6.65
N ARG A 14 -6.99 6.59 -6.54
CA ARG A 14 -7.79 7.15 -7.63
C ARG A 14 -7.00 7.24 -8.94
N ALA A 15 -5.73 7.63 -8.89
CA ALA A 15 -4.86 7.68 -10.06
C ALA A 15 -4.71 6.29 -10.73
N ARG A 16 -4.58 5.22 -9.93
CA ARG A 16 -4.48 3.87 -10.46
C ARG A 16 -5.77 3.41 -11.13
N VAL A 17 -6.92 3.74 -10.56
CA VAL A 17 -8.24 3.42 -11.15
C VAL A 17 -8.49 4.18 -12.44
N MET A 18 -8.12 5.47 -12.49
CA MET A 18 -8.24 6.28 -13.71
C MET A 18 -7.37 5.77 -14.86
N ASN A 19 -6.26 5.11 -14.56
CA ASN A 19 -5.42 4.43 -15.57
C ASN A 19 -6.00 3.08 -16.04
N GLY A 20 -7.16 2.67 -15.52
CA GLY A 20 -7.92 1.50 -15.97
C GLY A 20 -7.39 0.15 -15.47
N GLY A 21 -8.16 -0.91 -15.74
CA GLY A 21 -7.78 -2.30 -15.44
C GLY A 21 -7.85 -2.70 -13.98
N VAL A 22 -8.53 -1.92 -13.13
CA VAL A 22 -8.80 -2.23 -11.72
C VAL A 22 -10.20 -1.75 -11.34
N ASP A 23 -10.75 -2.32 -10.28
CA ASP A 23 -12.10 -2.01 -9.79
C ASP A 23 -12.18 -0.61 -9.16
N ALA A 24 -13.14 0.19 -9.64
CA ALA A 24 -13.39 1.54 -9.16
C ALA A 24 -14.06 1.57 -7.79
N GLU A 25 -14.73 0.50 -7.36
CA GLU A 25 -15.30 0.43 -6.02
C GLU A 25 -14.19 0.32 -4.97
N LYS A 26 -13.02 -0.22 -5.33
CA LYS A 26 -11.88 -0.40 -4.42
C LYS A 26 -10.97 0.84 -4.29
N VAL A 27 -11.48 2.03 -4.63
CA VAL A 27 -10.73 3.28 -4.44
C VAL A 27 -10.57 3.58 -2.97
N ILE A 28 -9.33 3.83 -2.54
CA ILE A 28 -8.98 4.31 -1.20
C ILE A 28 -8.57 5.79 -1.28
N GLY A 29 -9.09 6.59 -0.37
CA GLY A 29 -8.80 8.01 -0.25
C GLY A 29 -10.01 8.84 0.13
N ILE A 30 -9.83 10.16 0.25
CA ILE A 30 -10.90 11.09 0.66
C ILE A 30 -12.16 11.04 -0.24
N SER A 31 -12.03 10.61 -1.50
CA SER A 31 -13.14 10.48 -2.46
C SER A 31 -13.65 9.04 -2.60
N GLY A 32 -13.12 8.09 -1.84
CA GLY A 32 -13.50 6.68 -1.87
C GLY A 32 -13.62 6.15 -0.45
N HIS A 33 -13.00 5.00 -0.18
CA HIS A 33 -13.02 4.38 1.13
C HIS A 33 -12.00 5.03 2.08
N LEU A 34 -12.49 5.29 3.31
CA LEU A 34 -11.68 5.63 4.47
C LEU A 34 -11.56 4.38 5.33
N LEU A 35 -10.35 3.87 5.52
CA LEU A 35 -10.06 2.62 6.20
C LEU A 35 -9.12 2.85 7.38
N ALA A 36 -9.21 1.94 8.36
CA ALA A 36 -8.35 1.92 9.55
C ALA A 36 -7.80 0.50 9.80
N PRO A 37 -7.04 -0.08 8.86
CA PRO A 37 -6.44 -1.39 9.03
C PRO A 37 -5.36 -1.39 10.12
N GLU A 38 -5.02 -2.56 10.65
CA GLU A 38 -3.88 -2.67 11.56
C GLU A 38 -2.55 -2.43 10.84
N VAL A 39 -2.41 -2.99 9.62
CA VAL A 39 -1.25 -2.77 8.76
C VAL A 39 -1.73 -2.31 7.39
N CYS A 40 -1.21 -1.17 6.93
CA CYS A 40 -1.41 -0.65 5.59
C CYS A 40 -0.09 -0.69 4.83
N ILE A 41 -0.05 -1.37 3.68
CA ILE A 41 1.13 -1.41 2.82
C ILE A 41 0.82 -0.60 1.55
N VAL A 42 1.46 0.57 1.43
CA VAL A 42 1.33 1.47 0.28
C VAL A 42 2.46 1.18 -0.69
N VAL A 43 2.09 0.68 -1.87
CA VAL A 43 3.04 0.18 -2.87
C VAL A 43 3.00 1.05 -4.13
N GLY A 44 4.15 1.60 -4.53
CA GLY A 44 4.31 2.31 -5.80
C GLY A 44 3.49 3.60 -5.93
N ALA A 45 3.02 4.16 -4.81
CA ALA A 45 2.29 5.43 -4.79
C ALA A 45 3.18 6.58 -4.29
N SER A 46 2.97 7.78 -4.83
CA SER A 46 3.71 8.98 -4.44
C SER A 46 3.33 9.54 -3.06
N GLY A 47 2.24 9.05 -2.45
CA GLY A 47 1.76 9.54 -1.15
C GLY A 47 0.88 10.79 -1.24
N ALA A 48 0.15 10.97 -2.34
CA ALA A 48 -0.78 12.08 -2.50
C ALA A 48 -1.71 12.20 -1.28
N ALA A 49 -1.92 13.43 -0.79
CA ALA A 49 -2.67 13.69 0.44
C ALA A 49 -4.07 13.04 0.44
N ALA A 50 -4.73 12.97 -0.72
CA ALA A 50 -6.01 12.31 -0.88
C ALA A 50 -5.97 10.80 -0.57
N LEU A 51 -4.93 10.08 -1.01
CA LEU A 51 -4.75 8.66 -0.71
C LEU A 51 -4.42 8.47 0.77
N MET A 52 -3.46 9.25 1.28
CA MET A 52 -3.02 9.13 2.67
C MET A 52 -4.13 9.50 3.67
N ALA A 53 -5.02 10.42 3.32
CA ALA A 53 -6.23 10.70 4.11
C ALA A 53 -7.15 9.46 4.25
N GLY A 54 -7.17 8.58 3.24
CA GLY A 54 -7.94 7.34 3.27
C GLY A 54 -7.39 6.26 4.19
N VAL A 55 -6.09 6.31 4.51
CA VAL A 55 -5.41 5.31 5.36
C VAL A 55 -4.83 5.92 6.63
N ARG A 56 -5.14 7.18 6.93
CA ARG A 56 -4.57 7.95 8.05
C ARG A 56 -4.76 7.27 9.41
N ASN A 57 -5.86 6.54 9.58
CA ASN A 57 -6.21 5.88 10.84
C ASN A 57 -5.64 4.45 10.94
N SER A 58 -4.74 4.06 10.03
CA SER A 58 -4.06 2.76 10.12
C SER A 58 -3.11 2.76 11.31
N LYS A 59 -2.97 1.63 12.01
CA LYS A 59 -2.05 1.54 13.15
C LYS A 59 -0.58 1.53 12.72
N PHE A 60 -0.30 0.93 11.57
CA PHE A 60 1.06 0.81 11.04
C PHE A 60 1.04 0.96 9.52
N VAL A 61 1.88 1.84 8.98
CA VAL A 61 1.96 2.16 7.56
C VAL A 61 3.34 1.83 7.02
N VAL A 62 3.39 0.91 6.05
CA VAL A 62 4.59 0.56 5.30
C VAL A 62 4.50 1.18 3.91
N ALA A 63 5.55 1.84 3.46
CA ALA A 63 5.65 2.41 2.12
C ALA A 63 6.77 1.74 1.32
N ILE A 64 6.48 1.37 0.07
CA ILE A 64 7.45 0.81 -0.88
C ILE A 64 7.43 1.68 -2.13
N ASN A 65 8.54 2.34 -2.45
CA ASN A 65 8.66 3.16 -3.64
C ASN A 65 10.12 3.21 -4.12
N HIS A 66 10.35 3.24 -5.43
CA HIS A 66 11.70 3.35 -6.00
C HIS A 66 12.30 4.76 -5.83
N ASP A 67 11.45 5.79 -5.70
CA ASP A 67 11.87 7.18 -5.51
C ASP A 67 11.96 7.51 -4.02
N ALA A 68 13.19 7.60 -3.50
CA ALA A 68 13.49 7.97 -2.12
C ALA A 68 12.91 9.33 -1.69
N SER A 69 12.61 10.22 -2.65
CA SER A 69 12.05 11.54 -2.38
C SER A 69 10.51 11.56 -2.34
N ALA A 70 9.87 10.41 -2.56
CA ALA A 70 8.41 10.31 -2.59
C ALA A 70 7.77 10.73 -1.25
N ALA A 71 6.71 11.54 -1.33
CA ALA A 71 6.00 12.06 -0.17
C ALA A 71 5.33 10.97 0.69
N VAL A 72 5.15 9.76 0.15
CA VAL A 72 4.60 8.61 0.89
C VAL A 72 5.41 8.30 2.16
N PHE A 73 6.73 8.49 2.12
CA PHE A 73 7.62 8.22 3.26
C PHE A 73 7.43 9.19 4.42
N SER A 74 6.88 10.38 4.19
CA SER A 74 6.59 11.34 5.26
C SER A 74 5.45 10.91 6.19
N GLN A 75 4.63 9.96 5.75
CA GLN A 75 3.46 9.47 6.46
C GLN A 75 3.52 7.95 6.68
N ALA A 76 4.70 7.34 6.51
CA ALA A 76 4.93 5.93 6.72
C ALA A 76 5.78 5.70 7.96
N ASP A 77 5.50 4.63 8.69
CA ASP A 77 6.31 4.16 9.82
C ASP A 77 7.57 3.44 9.33
N VAL A 78 7.45 2.71 8.21
CA VAL A 78 8.57 2.02 7.55
C VAL A 78 8.57 2.34 6.06
N GLY A 79 9.73 2.74 5.54
CA GLY A 79 9.93 2.99 4.12
C GLY A 79 10.96 2.05 3.52
N VAL A 80 10.62 1.42 2.39
CA VAL A 80 11.54 0.62 1.56
C VAL A 80 11.75 1.33 0.24
N VAL A 81 13.00 1.67 -0.06
CA VAL A 81 13.40 2.31 -1.31
C VAL A 81 13.95 1.25 -2.27
N ASP A 82 13.08 0.71 -3.11
CA ASP A 82 13.45 -0.30 -4.12
C ASP A 82 12.32 -0.48 -5.17
N ASP A 83 12.54 -1.33 -6.17
CA ASP A 83 11.49 -1.79 -7.07
C ASP A 83 10.45 -2.60 -6.30
N TRP A 84 9.21 -2.12 -6.37
CA TRP A 84 8.13 -2.70 -5.60
C TRP A 84 7.81 -4.15 -5.95
N LYS A 85 8.05 -4.61 -7.19
CA LYS A 85 7.80 -5.99 -7.58
C LYS A 85 8.76 -6.92 -6.88
N VAL A 86 10.05 -6.56 -6.87
CA VAL A 86 11.11 -7.32 -6.20
C VAL A 86 10.82 -7.44 -4.72
N VAL A 87 10.44 -6.33 -4.08
CA VAL A 87 10.10 -6.33 -2.65
C VAL A 87 8.85 -7.17 -2.37
N LEU A 88 7.79 -7.05 -3.16
CA LEU A 88 6.58 -7.85 -2.96
C LEU A 88 6.84 -9.35 -3.17
N GLU A 89 7.62 -9.74 -4.17
CA GLU A 89 8.01 -11.12 -4.40
C GLU A 89 8.80 -11.68 -3.20
N ALA A 90 9.78 -10.92 -2.71
CA ALA A 90 10.55 -11.30 -1.52
C ALA A 90 9.66 -11.44 -0.27
N LEU A 91 8.70 -10.52 -0.06
CA LEU A 91 7.77 -10.60 1.05
C LEU A 91 6.89 -11.85 0.96
N VAL A 92 6.37 -12.16 -0.23
CA VAL A 92 5.55 -13.36 -0.43
C VAL A 92 6.32 -14.65 -0.15
N THR A 93 7.60 -14.71 -0.53
CA THR A 93 8.45 -15.88 -0.27
C THR A 93 8.76 -16.07 1.21
N ASN A 94 8.97 -15.00 1.96
CA ASN A 94 9.41 -15.08 3.36
C ASN A 94 8.26 -15.14 4.38
N ILE A 95 7.04 -14.74 4.02
CA ILE A 95 5.88 -14.72 4.94
C ILE A 95 5.50 -16.12 5.47
N ASP A 96 5.82 -17.18 4.74
CA ASP A 96 5.59 -18.55 5.21
C ASP A 96 6.74 -19.10 6.05
N ALA A 97 7.93 -18.49 5.99
CA ALA A 97 9.17 -19.07 6.51
C ALA A 97 9.37 -18.87 8.02
N GLU A 98 8.64 -17.94 8.65
CA GLU A 98 8.85 -17.56 10.07
C GLU A 98 7.59 -17.64 10.95
N CYS A 99 6.46 -18.14 10.43
CA CYS A 99 5.27 -18.42 11.25
C CYS A 99 5.21 -19.85 11.84
N GLN A 100 6.38 -20.48 12.07
CA GLN A 100 6.53 -21.67 12.92
C GLN A 100 7.31 -21.37 14.18
#